data_AF-A0A7G8HJT6-F1
#
_entry.id   AF-A0A7G8HJT6-F1
#
_cell.length_a   1.000
_cell.length_b   1.000
_cell.length_c   1.000
_cell.angle_alpha   90.00
_cell.angle_beta   90.00
_cell.angle_gamma   90.00
#
_symmetry.space_group_name_H-M   'P 1'
#
loop_
_entity.id
_entity.type
_entity.pdbx_description
1 polymer ?
#
loop_
_entity_poly.entity_id
_entity_poly.type
_entity_poly.pdbx_seq_one_letter_code
_entity_poly.pdbx_strand_id
1 'polypeptide(L)'
;MLRSDLRLALITGLGAGFGLLSPLDFGYYIPLTTAAVLSSSYGNSLNLSIQRMLGSVLGIVVLAVFSRGIQMPLPLALGLALATVRLLGGALGLQVGYKVAGNIVVMGWLVHEAVETSWGTARLFWTAVGIVLSLWATRSIWPSNSIPNQNQGLATLVDALSGEFSLEAERLEQDTPARLSMPSRRQRREALLRQLTAIRSQRESAQLELGVNPENHPLHELWSELDLLCSQLLSVLDGLRGLPAPIHSPAVIKALHRREAEVLRHLIVLLNTLAMDLRQPSLGEKQTLNLDTLSKLNRDLDAVSGQLMRSLERDTLQDHDAQAIAAARMRQIVLRASLIDHAASALRNCKPGMASSTPVTA
;
A
#
# COMPACT_ATOMS: atom_id res chain seq x y z
N MET A 1 12.64 13.81 19.26
CA MET A 1 12.07 14.86 18.39
C MET A 1 11.93 14.29 16.99
N LEU A 2 10.72 14.30 16.42
CA LEU A 2 10.46 13.65 15.15
C LEU A 2 11.11 14.45 14.01
N ARG A 3 11.76 13.73 13.09
CA ARG A 3 12.37 14.25 11.85
C ARG A 3 11.42 15.18 11.05
N SER A 4 10.11 14.96 11.16
CA SER A 4 9.05 15.81 10.58
C SER A 4 9.02 17.23 11.14
N ASP A 5 9.24 17.38 12.45
CA ASP A 5 9.04 18.64 13.18
C ASP A 5 10.23 19.58 12.96
N LEU A 6 11.43 19.01 12.92
CA LEU A 6 12.65 19.74 12.56
C LEU A 6 12.62 20.20 11.10
N ARG A 7 12.09 19.36 10.21
CA ARG A 7 11.87 19.71 8.80
C ARG A 7 10.87 20.86 8.66
N LEU A 8 9.75 20.79 9.40
CA LEU A 8 8.74 21.86 9.42
C LEU A 8 9.33 23.17 9.92
N ALA A 9 10.04 23.15 11.05
CA ALA A 9 10.66 24.33 11.63
C ALA A 9 11.70 24.96 10.69
N LEU A 10 12.55 24.14 10.06
CA LEU A 10 13.61 24.63 9.18
C LEU A 10 13.06 25.23 7.88
N ILE A 11 12.15 24.54 7.18
CA ILE A 11 11.60 25.03 5.91
C ILE A 11 10.69 26.23 6.15
N THR A 12 9.89 26.22 7.22
CA THR A 12 9.03 27.36 7.57
C THR A 12 9.88 28.56 7.99
N GLY A 13 10.98 28.34 8.74
CA GLY A 13 11.94 29.39 9.10
C GLY A 13 12.64 29.99 7.89
N LEU A 14 13.10 29.16 6.94
CA LEU A 14 13.68 29.62 5.67
C LEU A 14 12.65 30.36 4.80
N GLY A 15 11.42 29.86 4.73
CA GLY A 15 10.31 30.52 4.04
C GLY A 15 9.95 31.87 4.66
N ALA A 16 10.00 31.98 6.00
CA ALA A 16 9.82 33.25 6.70
C ALA A 16 10.98 34.22 6.40
N GLY A 17 12.22 33.77 6.45
CA GLY A 17 13.40 34.57 6.10
C GLY A 17 13.32 35.11 4.67
N PHE A 18 12.96 34.25 3.71
CA PHE A 18 12.76 34.66 2.31
C PHE A 18 11.60 35.66 2.16
N GLY A 19 10.48 35.43 2.85
CA GLY A 19 9.34 36.35 2.84
C GLY A 19 9.64 37.72 3.44
N LEU A 20 10.49 37.80 4.47
CA LEU A 20 10.90 39.05 5.12
C LEU A 20 11.94 39.84 4.31
N LEU A 21 12.78 39.16 3.54
CA LEU A 21 13.80 39.79 2.70
C LEU A 21 13.26 40.23 1.34
N SER A 22 12.06 39.78 0.97
CA SER A 22 11.44 40.15 -0.29
C SER A 22 10.93 41.60 -0.26
N PRO A 23 11.14 42.38 -1.33
CA PRO A 23 10.58 43.73 -1.45
C PRO A 23 9.06 43.75 -1.74
N LEU A 24 8.44 42.58 -1.90
CA LEU A 24 7.01 42.44 -2.20
C LEU A 24 6.18 42.32 -0.91
N ASP A 25 5.05 43.03 -0.85
CA ASP A 25 4.13 42.99 0.28
C ASP A 25 3.59 41.58 0.57
N PHE A 26 3.23 41.35 1.84
CA PHE A 26 2.57 40.12 2.32
C PHE A 26 3.40 38.83 2.26
N GLY A 27 4.74 38.90 2.31
CA GLY A 27 5.64 37.73 2.31
C GLY A 27 5.41 36.71 3.43
N TYR A 28 4.68 37.08 4.50
CA TYR A 28 4.28 36.18 5.59
C TYR A 28 3.35 35.02 5.14
N TYR A 29 2.77 35.07 3.94
CA TYR A 29 1.99 33.95 3.40
C TYR A 29 2.82 32.73 3.01
N ILE A 30 4.11 32.90 2.75
CA ILE A 30 5.03 31.79 2.47
C ILE A 30 5.12 30.85 3.67
N PRO A 31 5.56 31.29 4.87
CA PRO A 31 5.68 30.41 6.03
C PRO A 31 4.33 29.81 6.46
N LEU A 32 3.23 30.57 6.34
CA LEU A 32 1.88 30.04 6.62
C LEU A 32 1.48 28.93 5.65
N THR A 33 1.93 29.01 4.40
CA THR A 33 1.66 28.00 3.38
C THR A 33 2.54 26.79 3.56
N THR A 34 3.83 26.99 3.79
CA THR A 34 4.73 25.87 4.06
C THR A 34 4.31 25.10 5.30
N ALA A 35 3.89 25.78 6.37
CA ALA A 35 3.45 25.13 7.60
C ALA A 35 2.19 24.26 7.41
N ALA A 36 1.31 24.65 6.49
CA ALA A 36 0.05 23.95 6.27
C ALA A 36 0.13 22.85 5.21
N VAL A 37 1.11 22.92 4.31
CA VAL A 37 1.25 21.99 3.18
C VAL A 37 2.32 20.95 3.44
N LEU A 38 3.35 21.28 4.21
CA LEU A 38 4.45 20.35 4.46
C LEU A 38 3.99 19.20 5.37
N SER A 39 3.94 17.99 4.80
CA SER A 39 3.54 16.77 5.51
C SER A 39 4.59 15.68 5.40
N SER A 40 4.50 14.63 6.24
CA SER A 40 5.50 13.57 6.39
C SER A 40 5.80 12.81 5.10
N SER A 41 4.86 12.75 4.16
CA SER A 41 5.04 12.16 2.83
C SER A 41 4.91 13.20 1.70
N TYR A 42 5.53 12.90 0.56
CA TYR A 42 5.43 13.76 -0.63
C TYR A 42 3.99 13.80 -1.15
N GLY A 43 3.34 12.64 -1.28
CA GLY A 43 1.96 12.55 -1.75
C GLY A 43 0.97 13.33 -0.91
N ASN A 44 1.08 13.27 0.43
CA ASN A 44 0.20 14.06 1.29
C ASN A 44 0.48 15.57 1.17
N SER A 45 1.76 15.95 1.03
CA SER A 45 2.12 17.35 0.79
C SER A 45 1.56 17.85 -0.55
N LEU A 46 1.54 17.01 -1.59
CA LEU A 46 0.97 17.32 -2.89
C LEU A 46 -0.55 17.47 -2.82
N ASN A 47 -1.26 16.56 -2.14
CA ASN A 47 -2.71 16.70 -1.94
C ASN A 47 -3.07 17.98 -1.17
N LEU A 48 -2.35 18.29 -0.10
CA LEU A 48 -2.55 19.53 0.66
C LEU A 48 -2.24 20.76 -0.19
N SER A 49 -1.23 20.69 -1.07
CA SER A 49 -0.90 21.75 -2.02
C SER A 49 -2.07 22.03 -2.98
N ILE A 50 -2.63 20.97 -3.59
CA ILE A 50 -3.78 21.07 -4.51
C ILE A 50 -4.99 21.66 -3.79
N GLN A 51 -5.32 21.13 -2.61
CA GLN A 51 -6.41 21.61 -1.77
C GLN A 51 -6.26 23.09 -1.43
N ARG A 52 -5.04 23.52 -1.11
CA ARG A 52 -4.75 24.91 -0.74
C ARG A 52 -4.75 25.86 -1.93
N MET A 53 -4.27 25.41 -3.10
CA MET A 53 -4.31 26.21 -4.32
C MET A 53 -5.75 26.38 -4.81
N LEU A 54 -6.52 25.29 -4.93
CA LEU A 54 -7.92 25.34 -5.33
C LEU A 54 -8.78 26.13 -4.34
N GLY A 55 -8.57 25.94 -3.04
CA GLY A 55 -9.23 26.74 -2.01
C GLY A 55 -8.90 28.23 -2.11
N SER A 56 -7.66 28.58 -2.45
CA SER A 56 -7.27 29.98 -2.60
C SER A 56 -7.90 30.64 -3.83
N VAL A 57 -7.92 29.93 -4.96
CA VAL A 57 -8.59 30.39 -6.18
C VAL A 57 -10.09 30.54 -5.94
N LEU A 58 -10.73 29.53 -5.34
CA LEU A 58 -12.17 29.57 -5.01
C LEU A 58 -12.51 30.76 -4.11
N GLY A 59 -11.72 30.98 -3.05
CA GLY A 59 -11.94 32.09 -2.12
C GLY A 59 -11.88 33.46 -2.80
N ILE A 60 -10.90 33.67 -3.70
CA ILE A 60 -10.75 34.94 -4.43
C ILE A 60 -11.87 35.14 -5.45
N VAL A 61 -12.27 34.08 -6.16
CA VAL A 61 -13.39 34.15 -7.12
C VAL A 61 -14.68 34.50 -6.39
N VAL A 62 -15.00 33.82 -5.28
CA VAL A 62 -16.21 34.10 -4.50
C VAL A 62 -16.16 35.50 -3.91
N LEU A 63 -15.02 35.90 -3.34
CA LEU A 63 -14.84 37.25 -2.81
C LEU A 63 -15.12 38.30 -3.89
N ALA A 64 -14.49 38.20 -5.06
CA ALA A 64 -14.65 39.16 -6.14
C ALA A 64 -16.09 39.24 -6.69
N VAL A 65 -16.80 38.10 -6.74
CA VAL A 65 -18.20 38.06 -7.18
C VAL A 65 -19.11 38.76 -6.17
N PHE A 66 -18.94 38.47 -4.88
CA PHE A 66 -19.82 39.01 -3.86
C PHE A 66 -19.49 40.47 -3.51
N SER A 67 -18.21 40.86 -3.47
CA SER A 67 -17.78 42.23 -3.13
C SER A 67 -18.15 43.23 -4.22
N ARG A 68 -18.12 42.82 -5.49
CA ARG A 68 -18.44 43.70 -6.63
C ARG A 68 -19.87 43.57 -7.14
N GLY A 69 -20.48 42.39 -6.98
CA GLY A 69 -21.74 42.05 -7.64
C GLY A 69 -23.00 42.28 -6.81
N ILE A 70 -22.90 42.44 -5.48
CA ILE A 70 -24.06 42.39 -4.59
C ILE A 70 -24.10 43.59 -3.65
N GLN A 71 -25.08 44.47 -3.85
CA GLN A 71 -25.43 45.53 -2.90
C GLN A 71 -26.38 44.97 -1.83
N MET A 72 -25.84 44.27 -0.83
CA MET A 72 -26.59 43.76 0.33
C MET A 72 -25.91 44.16 1.64
N PRO A 73 -26.64 44.16 2.78
CA PRO A 73 -26.03 44.37 4.09
C PRO A 73 -24.89 43.36 4.33
N LEU A 74 -23.75 43.87 4.79
CA LEU A 74 -22.51 43.10 4.95
C LEU A 74 -22.68 41.74 5.66
N PRO A 75 -23.44 41.61 6.78
CA PRO A 75 -23.63 40.32 7.43
C PRO A 75 -24.33 39.27 6.54
N LEU A 76 -25.29 39.70 5.72
CA LEU A 76 -26.04 38.82 4.82
C LEU A 76 -25.17 38.39 3.64
N ALA A 77 -24.46 39.33 3.03
CA ALA A 77 -23.55 39.07 1.92
C ALA A 77 -22.43 38.10 2.33
N LEU A 78 -21.84 38.30 3.50
CA LEU A 78 -20.78 37.45 4.03
C LEU A 78 -21.28 36.05 4.40
N GLY A 79 -22.49 35.95 4.98
CA GLY A 79 -23.15 34.67 5.24
C GLY A 79 -23.41 33.86 3.97
N LEU A 80 -23.92 34.52 2.92
CA LEU A 80 -24.14 33.89 1.61
C LEU A 80 -22.82 33.50 0.93
N ALA A 81 -21.80 34.36 0.96
CA ALA A 81 -20.48 34.05 0.40
C ALA A 81 -19.84 32.82 1.06
N LEU A 82 -19.92 32.70 2.40
CA LEU A 82 -19.44 31.53 3.13
C LEU A 82 -20.25 30.27 2.82
N ALA A 83 -21.58 30.40 2.65
CA ALA A 83 -22.43 29.30 2.21
C ALA A 83 -22.04 28.83 0.80
N THR A 84 -21.79 29.76 -0.13
CA THR A 84 -21.32 29.44 -1.49
C THR A 84 -19.95 28.77 -1.48
N VAL A 85 -19.00 29.25 -0.66
CA VAL A 85 -17.70 28.58 -0.48
C VAL A 85 -17.88 27.14 0.02
N ARG A 86 -18.79 26.92 0.98
CA ARG A 86 -19.08 25.59 1.51
C ARG A 86 -19.67 24.67 0.44
N LEU A 87 -20.64 25.16 -0.32
CA LEU A 87 -21.33 24.41 -1.37
C LEU A 87 -20.39 24.07 -2.53
N LEU A 88 -19.71 25.07 -3.10
CA LEU A 88 -18.76 24.86 -4.19
C LEU A 88 -17.53 24.06 -3.72
N GLY A 89 -17.05 24.29 -2.50
CA GLY A 89 -15.98 23.50 -1.93
C GLY A 89 -16.35 22.03 -1.77
N GLY A 90 -17.58 21.73 -1.36
CA GLY A 90 -18.11 20.36 -1.31
C GLY A 90 -18.23 19.73 -2.70
N ALA A 91 -18.76 20.48 -3.68
CA ALA A 91 -18.90 20.02 -5.06
C ALA A 91 -17.54 19.75 -5.73
N LEU A 92 -16.51 20.51 -5.40
CA LEU A 92 -15.13 20.34 -5.87
C LEU A 92 -14.32 19.29 -5.08
N GLY A 93 -14.93 18.61 -4.11
CA GLY A 93 -14.24 17.60 -3.28
C GLY A 93 -13.14 18.20 -2.37
N LEU A 94 -13.23 19.47 -2.00
CA LEU A 94 -12.27 20.11 -1.11
C LEU A 94 -12.48 19.65 0.34
N GLN A 95 -11.55 18.85 0.87
CA GLN A 95 -11.61 18.37 2.25
C GLN A 95 -11.19 19.45 3.26
N VAL A 96 -10.13 20.19 2.95
CA VAL A 96 -9.56 21.24 3.84
C VAL A 96 -9.52 22.60 3.12
N GLY A 97 -9.46 22.60 1.78
CA GLY A 97 -9.37 23.81 0.97
C GLY A 97 -10.51 24.81 1.17
N TYR A 98 -11.73 24.33 1.45
CA TYR A 98 -12.89 25.20 1.67
C TYR A 98 -12.73 26.11 2.91
N LYS A 99 -11.97 25.68 3.93
CA LYS A 99 -11.70 26.52 5.11
C LYS A 99 -10.77 27.68 4.76
N VAL A 100 -9.78 27.41 3.91
CA VAL A 100 -8.86 28.43 3.39
C VAL A 100 -9.63 29.44 2.54
N ALA A 101 -10.52 28.96 1.67
CA ALA A 101 -11.41 29.80 0.86
C ALA A 101 -12.27 30.73 1.74
N GLY A 102 -12.88 30.20 2.80
CA GLY A 102 -13.70 30.99 3.72
C GLY A 102 -12.88 32.06 4.45
N ASN A 103 -11.67 31.72 4.92
CA ASN A 103 -10.78 32.71 5.54
C ASN A 103 -10.36 33.81 4.57
N ILE A 104 -10.19 33.50 3.29
CA ILE A 104 -9.87 34.50 2.26
C ILE A 104 -11.04 35.45 2.06
N VAL A 105 -12.27 34.96 2.00
CA VAL A 105 -13.47 35.80 1.88
C VAL A 105 -13.57 36.75 3.08
N VAL A 106 -13.40 36.24 4.30
CA VAL A 106 -13.50 37.05 5.52
C VAL A 106 -12.37 38.09 5.59
N MET A 107 -11.12 37.68 5.41
CA MET A 107 -9.95 38.59 5.51
C MET A 107 -9.86 39.59 4.36
N GLY A 108 -10.27 39.18 3.16
CA GLY A 108 -10.27 40.04 1.99
C GLY A 108 -11.28 41.17 2.16
N TRP A 109 -12.49 40.84 2.64
CA TRP A 109 -13.55 41.82 2.80
C TRP A 109 -13.41 42.68 4.06
N LEU A 110 -13.04 42.10 5.21
CA LEU A 110 -13.01 42.85 6.47
C LEU A 110 -11.70 43.61 6.71
N VAL A 111 -10.59 43.15 6.13
CA VAL A 111 -9.25 43.69 6.44
C VAL A 111 -8.60 44.36 5.23
N HIS A 112 -8.88 43.88 4.02
CA HIS A 112 -8.21 44.33 2.80
C HIS A 112 -9.16 44.91 1.75
N GLU A 113 -10.33 45.43 2.16
CA GLU A 113 -11.37 45.93 1.26
C GLU A 113 -10.82 46.94 0.22
N ALA A 114 -9.95 47.84 0.65
CA ALA A 114 -9.37 48.89 -0.20
C ALA A 114 -8.36 48.37 -1.26
N VAL A 115 -7.80 47.17 -1.08
CA VAL A 115 -6.71 46.63 -1.92
C VAL A 115 -7.01 45.18 -2.33
N GLU A 116 -8.28 44.79 -2.31
CA GLU A 116 -8.76 43.40 -2.40
C GLU A 116 -8.13 42.61 -3.55
N THR A 117 -8.05 43.22 -4.74
CA THR A 117 -7.56 42.57 -5.96
C THR A 117 -6.04 42.39 -5.98
N SER A 118 -5.29 43.40 -5.52
CA SER A 118 -3.84 43.32 -5.41
C SER A 118 -3.42 42.38 -4.27
N TRP A 119 -4.13 42.43 -3.15
CA TRP A 119 -3.93 41.48 -2.04
C TRP A 119 -4.22 40.04 -2.44
N GLY A 120 -5.36 39.78 -3.11
CA GLY A 120 -5.74 38.43 -3.55
C GLY A 120 -4.71 37.81 -4.51
N THR A 121 -4.25 38.59 -5.49
CA THR A 121 -3.23 38.15 -6.46
C THR A 121 -1.87 37.93 -5.79
N ALA A 122 -1.42 38.84 -4.93
CA ALA A 122 -0.19 38.67 -4.14
C ALA A 122 -0.25 37.42 -3.26
N ARG A 123 -1.39 37.16 -2.62
CA ARG A 123 -1.61 35.96 -1.82
C ARG A 123 -1.53 34.67 -2.64
N LEU A 124 -2.11 34.64 -3.83
CA LEU A 124 -2.00 33.47 -4.73
C LEU A 124 -0.54 33.23 -5.12
N PHE A 125 0.18 34.28 -5.48
CA PHE A 125 1.60 34.19 -5.80
C PHE A 125 2.40 33.60 -4.64
N TRP A 126 2.25 34.16 -3.44
CA TRP A 126 2.96 33.66 -2.26
C TRP A 126 2.55 32.25 -1.83
N THR A 127 1.29 31.88 -2.05
CA THR A 127 0.81 30.51 -1.83
C THR A 127 1.47 29.55 -2.81
N ALA A 128 1.58 29.92 -4.09
CA ALA A 128 2.27 29.11 -5.09
C ALA A 128 3.77 28.94 -4.76
N VAL A 129 4.44 30.02 -4.36
CA VAL A 129 5.85 29.98 -3.91
C VAL A 129 6.02 29.06 -2.70
N GLY A 130 5.16 29.18 -1.69
CA GLY A 130 5.18 28.32 -0.51
C GLY A 130 4.96 26.84 -0.85
N ILE A 131 4.04 26.54 -1.77
CA ILE A 131 3.81 25.18 -2.27
C ILE A 131 5.06 24.64 -2.97
N VAL A 132 5.67 25.41 -3.88
CA VAL A 132 6.88 24.99 -4.60
C VAL A 132 8.01 24.71 -3.61
N LEU A 133 8.22 25.59 -2.62
CA LEU A 133 9.25 25.41 -1.60
C LEU A 133 8.99 24.15 -0.77
N SER A 134 7.74 23.90 -0.36
CA SER A 134 7.36 22.70 0.40
C SER A 134 7.54 21.40 -0.39
N LEU A 135 7.16 21.38 -1.67
CA LEU A 135 7.31 20.21 -2.53
C LEU A 135 8.79 19.97 -2.86
N TRP A 136 9.54 21.03 -3.16
CA TRP A 136 10.98 20.95 -3.39
C TRP A 136 11.72 20.41 -2.19
N ALA A 137 11.39 20.88 -0.99
CA ALA A 137 12.04 20.44 0.24
C ALA A 137 11.68 18.99 0.60
N THR A 138 10.42 18.58 0.38
CA THR A 138 9.99 17.19 0.57
C THR A 138 10.61 16.24 -0.47
N ARG A 139 10.98 16.73 -1.66
CA ARG A 139 11.66 15.91 -2.68
C ARG A 139 13.18 15.86 -2.48
N SER A 140 13.82 17.00 -2.20
CA SER A 140 15.28 17.15 -2.31
C SER A 140 16.01 17.01 -0.98
N ILE A 141 15.41 17.50 0.11
CA ILE A 141 16.07 17.53 1.43
C ILE A 141 15.67 16.29 2.24
N TRP A 142 14.44 15.81 2.06
CA TRP A 142 13.90 14.66 2.78
C TRP A 142 12.98 13.81 1.90
N PRO A 143 13.53 13.04 0.93
CA PRO A 143 12.73 12.17 0.08
C PRO A 143 11.87 11.24 0.93
N SER A 144 10.61 11.09 0.52
CA SER A 144 9.69 10.20 1.19
C SER A 144 10.10 8.74 0.98
N ASN A 145 10.07 7.96 2.06
CA ASN A 145 10.41 6.54 2.03
C ASN A 145 9.16 5.66 1.95
N SER A 146 7.98 6.19 1.61
CA SER A 146 6.72 5.43 1.73
C SER A 146 6.68 4.25 0.75
N ILE A 147 7.10 4.44 -0.50
CA ILE A 147 7.22 3.35 -1.49
C ILE A 147 8.25 2.29 -1.06
N PRO A 148 9.52 2.64 -0.75
CA PRO A 148 10.48 1.66 -0.22
C PRO A 148 10.01 0.95 1.04
N ASN A 149 9.40 1.68 1.99
CA ASN A 149 8.89 1.09 3.21
C ASN A 149 7.73 0.14 2.92
N GLN A 150 6.88 0.42 1.92
CA GLN A 150 5.78 -0.47 1.52
C GLN A 150 6.32 -1.78 0.96
N ASN A 151 7.31 -1.69 0.07
CA ASN A 151 7.97 -2.86 -0.50
C ASN A 151 8.69 -3.68 0.57
N GLN A 152 9.37 -3.01 1.52
CA GLN A 152 10.01 -3.66 2.66
C GLN A 152 8.99 -4.35 3.58
N GLY A 153 7.83 -3.72 3.82
CA GLY A 153 6.73 -4.30 4.58
C GLY A 153 6.22 -5.58 3.93
N LEU A 154 5.94 -5.55 2.63
CA LEU A 154 5.54 -6.72 1.84
C LEU A 154 6.61 -7.83 1.88
N ALA A 155 7.88 -7.49 1.67
CA ALA A 155 8.98 -8.45 1.76
C ALA A 155 9.01 -9.16 3.12
N THR A 156 8.86 -8.40 4.20
CA THR A 156 8.86 -8.93 5.57
C THR A 156 7.68 -9.90 5.81
N LEU A 157 6.51 -9.61 5.25
CA LEU A 157 5.35 -10.52 5.32
C LEU A 157 5.59 -11.79 4.50
N VAL A 158 6.16 -11.68 3.30
CA VAL A 158 6.51 -12.83 2.46
C VAL A 158 7.53 -13.73 3.16
N ASP A 159 8.55 -13.15 3.80
CA ASP A 159 9.52 -13.90 4.61
C ASP A 159 8.85 -14.60 5.82
N ALA A 160 7.92 -13.93 6.49
CA ALA A 160 7.18 -14.52 7.60
C ALA A 160 6.33 -15.71 7.14
N LEU A 161 5.66 -15.60 5.99
CA LEU A 161 4.93 -16.70 5.37
C LEU A 161 5.87 -17.86 4.98
N SER A 162 7.00 -17.54 4.35
CA SER A 162 8.05 -18.51 3.99
C SER A 162 8.55 -19.29 5.20
N GLY A 163 8.85 -18.60 6.30
CA GLY A 163 9.25 -19.23 7.56
C GLY A 163 8.20 -20.18 8.14
N GLU A 164 6.91 -19.83 8.04
CA GLU A 164 5.84 -20.69 8.51
C GLU A 164 5.59 -21.91 7.60
N PHE A 165 5.78 -21.78 6.28
CA PHE A 165 5.78 -22.93 5.37
C PHE A 165 6.99 -23.85 5.62
N SER A 166 8.15 -23.30 5.99
CA SER A 166 9.33 -24.10 6.38
C SER A 166 9.01 -24.99 7.58
N LEU A 167 8.35 -24.43 8.60
CA LEU A 167 7.95 -25.20 9.78
C LEU A 167 6.94 -26.30 9.44
N GLU A 168 6.01 -26.07 8.52
CA GLU A 168 5.10 -27.15 8.07
C GLU A 168 5.82 -28.20 7.22
N ALA A 169 6.78 -27.81 6.37
CA ALA A 169 7.60 -28.75 5.61
C ALA A 169 8.44 -29.65 6.52
N GLU A 170 9.11 -29.07 7.52
CA GLU A 170 9.86 -29.81 8.54
C GLU A 170 8.97 -30.77 9.31
N ARG A 171 7.75 -30.34 9.66
CA ARG A 171 6.77 -31.18 10.37
C ARG A 171 6.31 -32.39 9.56
N LEU A 172 6.28 -32.30 8.23
CA LEU A 172 5.96 -33.44 7.36
C LEU A 172 7.09 -34.49 7.32
N GLU A 173 8.30 -34.10 7.69
CA GLU A 173 9.47 -34.99 7.66
C GLU A 173 9.85 -35.57 9.02
N GLN A 174 9.38 -34.96 10.11
CA GLN A 174 9.57 -35.47 11.47
C GLN A 174 9.02 -36.88 11.62
N ASP A 175 9.76 -37.79 12.25
CA ASP A 175 9.26 -39.17 12.44
C ASP A 175 7.98 -39.22 13.30
N THR A 176 7.89 -38.36 14.31
CA THR A 176 6.74 -38.25 15.23
C THR A 176 6.17 -36.82 15.22
N PRO A 177 5.33 -36.48 14.24
CA PRO A 177 4.86 -35.11 14.09
C PRO A 177 3.79 -34.79 15.13
N ALA A 178 4.01 -33.73 15.91
CA ALA A 178 3.04 -33.25 16.88
C ALA A 178 2.03 -32.28 16.24
N ARG A 179 0.81 -32.22 16.78
CA ARG A 179 -0.13 -31.16 16.43
C ARG A 179 0.21 -29.89 17.19
N LEU A 180 0.25 -28.75 16.50
CA LEU A 180 0.33 -27.46 17.16
C LEU A 180 -0.91 -27.24 18.05
N SER A 181 -0.68 -26.73 19.26
CA SER A 181 -1.75 -26.40 20.19
C SER A 181 -2.69 -25.34 19.59
N MET A 182 -3.97 -25.37 19.95
CA MET A 182 -4.94 -24.37 19.50
C MET A 182 -4.53 -22.92 19.83
N PRO A 183 -4.02 -22.61 21.04
CA PRO A 183 -3.52 -21.27 21.35
C PRO A 183 -2.36 -20.84 20.45
N SER A 184 -1.37 -21.71 20.23
CA SER A 184 -0.21 -21.38 19.39
C SER A 184 -0.61 -21.14 17.92
N ARG A 185 -1.55 -21.93 17.40
CA ARG A 185 -2.09 -21.74 16.05
C ARG A 185 -2.77 -20.38 15.90
N ARG A 186 -3.61 -20.02 16.87
CA ARG A 186 -4.33 -18.74 16.89
C ARG A 186 -3.35 -17.56 16.97
N GLN A 187 -2.36 -17.64 17.87
CA GLN A 187 -1.35 -16.59 18.03
C GLN A 187 -0.55 -16.34 16.75
N ARG A 188 -0.08 -17.40 16.07
CA ARG A 188 0.66 -17.28 14.81
C ARG A 188 -0.19 -16.68 13.69
N ARG A 189 -1.46 -17.10 13.58
CA ARG A 189 -2.42 -16.52 12.64
C ARG A 189 -2.65 -15.03 12.89
N GLU A 190 -2.91 -14.66 14.14
CA GLU A 190 -3.12 -13.26 14.54
C GLU A 190 -1.87 -12.39 14.32
N ALA A 191 -0.66 -12.96 14.40
CA ALA A 191 0.56 -12.24 14.05
C ALA A 191 0.62 -11.89 12.55
N LEU A 192 0.38 -12.86 11.67
CA LEU A 192 0.37 -12.65 10.21
C LEU A 192 -0.75 -11.70 9.77
N LEU A 193 -1.97 -11.85 10.33
CA LEU A 193 -3.09 -10.95 10.02
C LEU A 193 -2.81 -9.50 10.43
N ARG A 194 -2.16 -9.29 11.58
CA ARG A 194 -1.77 -7.96 12.03
C ARG A 194 -0.74 -7.33 11.09
N GLN A 195 0.25 -8.11 10.64
CA GLN A 195 1.23 -7.64 9.66
C GLN A 195 0.57 -7.27 8.33
N LEU A 196 -0.31 -8.14 7.80
CA LEU A 196 -1.06 -7.87 6.57
C LEU A 196 -1.89 -6.58 6.69
N THR A 197 -2.61 -6.41 7.80
CA THR A 197 -3.43 -5.20 8.03
C THR A 197 -2.56 -3.94 8.12
N ALA A 198 -1.38 -4.02 8.76
CA ALA A 198 -0.45 -2.91 8.86
C ALA A 198 0.13 -2.52 7.48
N ILE A 199 0.42 -3.50 6.62
CA ILE A 199 0.90 -3.23 5.26
C ILE A 199 -0.19 -2.59 4.40
N ARG A 200 -1.45 -2.98 4.59
CA ARG A 200 -2.60 -2.36 3.91
C ARG A 200 -2.81 -0.90 4.31
N SER A 201 -2.71 -0.57 5.60
CA SER A 201 -2.82 0.82 6.03
C SER A 201 -1.63 1.67 5.57
N GLN A 202 -0.43 1.10 5.53
CA GLN A 202 0.75 1.76 5.00
C GLN A 202 0.63 2.05 3.49
N ARG A 203 -0.03 1.17 2.74
CA ARG A 203 -0.23 1.31 1.29
C ARG A 203 -0.91 2.62 0.91
N GLU A 204 -1.86 3.12 1.70
CA GLU A 204 -2.55 4.38 1.44
C GLU A 204 -1.57 5.55 1.29
N SER A 205 -0.56 5.62 2.17
CA SER A 205 0.46 6.66 2.11
C SER A 205 1.37 6.55 0.89
N ALA A 206 1.69 5.33 0.46
CA ALA A 206 2.52 5.06 -0.71
C ALA A 206 1.76 5.31 -2.02
N GLN A 207 0.45 5.05 -2.06
CA GLN A 207 -0.40 5.35 -3.22
C GLN A 207 -0.44 6.85 -3.53
N LEU A 208 -0.46 7.70 -2.50
CA LEU A 208 -0.42 9.16 -2.71
C LEU A 208 0.87 9.61 -3.42
N GLU A 209 1.97 8.87 -3.29
CA GLU A 209 3.24 9.17 -3.97
C GLU A 209 3.24 8.77 -5.44
N LEU A 210 2.32 7.88 -5.87
CA LEU A 210 2.18 7.45 -7.26
C LEU A 210 1.49 8.52 -8.14
N GLY A 211 0.92 9.57 -7.54
CA GLY A 211 0.35 10.71 -8.26
C GLY A 211 -1.16 10.65 -8.47
N VAL A 212 -1.62 11.25 -9.56
CA VAL A 212 -3.05 11.59 -9.79
C VAL A 212 -3.92 10.35 -10.09
N ASN A 213 -3.33 9.27 -10.62
CA ASN A 213 -4.02 8.01 -10.93
C ASN A 213 -3.21 6.81 -10.41
N PRO A 214 -3.24 6.53 -9.09
CA PRO A 214 -2.47 5.44 -8.51
C PRO A 214 -2.93 4.08 -9.01
N GLU A 215 -4.20 3.90 -9.37
CA GLU A 215 -4.77 2.62 -9.80
C GLU A 215 -4.16 2.07 -11.10
N ASN A 216 -3.79 2.97 -12.03
CA ASN A 216 -3.15 2.60 -13.30
C ASN A 216 -1.63 2.47 -13.19
N HIS A 217 -1.06 2.67 -12.00
CA HIS A 217 0.37 2.62 -11.81
C HIS A 217 0.83 1.16 -11.62
N PRO A 218 1.89 0.69 -12.30
CA PRO A 218 2.33 -0.71 -12.24
C PRO A 218 2.65 -1.19 -10.82
N LEU A 219 3.24 -0.33 -9.98
CA LEU A 219 3.46 -0.64 -8.56
C LEU A 219 2.16 -0.88 -7.78
N HIS A 220 1.07 -0.19 -8.11
CA HIS A 220 -0.22 -0.41 -7.44
C HIS A 220 -0.79 -1.79 -7.80
N GLU A 221 -0.74 -2.15 -9.07
CA GLU A 221 -1.13 -3.48 -9.55
C GLU A 221 -0.30 -4.56 -8.86
N LEU A 222 1.03 -4.40 -8.85
CA LEU A 222 1.94 -5.30 -8.15
C LEU A 222 1.58 -5.47 -6.66
N TRP A 223 1.30 -4.37 -5.95
CA TRP A 223 0.90 -4.45 -4.54
C TRP A 223 -0.46 -5.14 -4.34
N SER A 224 -1.41 -4.97 -5.28
CA SER A 224 -2.69 -5.69 -5.25
C SER A 224 -2.50 -7.19 -5.46
N GLU A 225 -1.68 -7.57 -6.43
CA GLU A 225 -1.38 -8.98 -6.72
C GLU A 225 -0.65 -9.65 -5.53
N LEU A 226 0.30 -8.94 -4.91
CA LEU A 226 1.00 -9.45 -3.73
C LEU A 226 0.10 -9.54 -2.49
N ASP A 227 -0.82 -8.60 -2.30
CA ASP A 227 -1.81 -8.65 -1.21
C ASP A 227 -2.76 -9.85 -1.36
N LEU A 228 -3.21 -10.11 -2.60
CA LEU A 228 -4.03 -11.28 -2.93
C LEU A 228 -3.25 -12.58 -2.68
N LEU A 229 -2.02 -12.65 -3.17
CA LEU A 229 -1.12 -13.80 -2.96
C LEU A 229 -0.93 -14.09 -1.48
N CYS A 230 -0.56 -13.08 -0.69
CA CYS A 230 -0.36 -13.24 0.76
C CYS A 230 -1.64 -13.71 1.47
N SER A 231 -2.80 -13.21 1.05
CA SER A 231 -4.10 -13.62 1.59
C SER A 231 -4.42 -15.09 1.26
N GLN A 232 -4.16 -15.53 0.03
CA GLN A 232 -4.35 -16.91 -0.40
C GLN A 232 -3.41 -17.85 0.35
N LEU A 233 -2.11 -17.51 0.43
CA LEU A 233 -1.11 -18.30 1.16
C LEU A 233 -1.42 -18.41 2.65
N LEU A 234 -1.88 -17.32 3.27
CA LEU A 234 -2.33 -17.34 4.67
C LEU A 234 -3.51 -18.30 4.86
N SER A 235 -4.48 -18.29 3.94
CA SER A 235 -5.62 -19.22 3.97
C SER A 235 -5.19 -20.68 3.83
N VAL A 236 -4.26 -20.97 2.91
CA VAL A 236 -3.67 -22.31 2.77
C VAL A 236 -2.99 -22.74 4.05
N LEU A 237 -2.13 -21.88 4.62
CA LEU A 237 -1.41 -22.16 5.85
C LEU A 237 -2.35 -22.43 7.03
N ASP A 238 -3.42 -21.65 7.17
CA ASP A 238 -4.46 -21.87 8.17
C ASP A 238 -5.18 -23.22 7.96
N GLY A 239 -5.45 -23.58 6.71
CA GLY A 239 -5.99 -24.88 6.30
C GLY A 239 -5.07 -26.03 6.70
N LEU A 240 -3.78 -25.95 6.35
CA LEU A 240 -2.75 -26.95 6.67
C LEU A 240 -2.61 -27.15 8.18
N ARG A 241 -2.56 -26.05 8.95
CA ARG A 241 -2.54 -26.08 10.42
C ARG A 241 -3.81 -26.66 11.01
N GLY A 242 -4.94 -26.51 10.31
CA GLY A 242 -6.24 -27.11 10.61
C GLY A 242 -6.20 -28.62 10.73
N LEU A 243 -5.41 -29.25 9.86
CA LEU A 243 -5.37 -30.69 9.71
C LEU A 243 -4.80 -31.38 10.97
N PRO A 244 -5.21 -32.63 11.23
CA PRO A 244 -4.56 -33.49 12.20
C PRO A 244 -3.07 -33.69 11.88
N ALA A 245 -2.33 -34.25 12.84
CA ALA A 245 -0.93 -34.60 12.62
C ALA A 245 -0.78 -35.54 11.39
N PRO A 246 0.27 -35.35 10.57
CA PRO A 246 0.66 -36.30 9.52
C PRO A 246 0.79 -37.72 10.08
N ILE A 247 0.45 -38.72 9.25
CA ILE A 247 0.53 -40.14 9.62
C ILE A 247 1.62 -40.77 8.77
N HIS A 248 2.61 -41.43 9.36
CA HIS A 248 3.77 -41.96 8.63
C HIS A 248 3.74 -43.47 8.33
N SER A 249 2.63 -44.14 8.66
CA SER A 249 2.45 -45.56 8.39
C SER A 249 1.25 -45.77 7.46
N PRO A 250 1.38 -46.59 6.39
CA PRO A 250 2.58 -47.32 5.94
C PRO A 250 3.65 -46.44 5.25
N ALA A 251 4.80 -47.03 4.90
CA ALA A 251 5.95 -46.32 4.32
C ALA A 251 5.63 -45.52 3.04
N VAL A 252 4.63 -45.96 2.27
CA VAL A 252 4.13 -45.25 1.08
C VAL A 252 3.58 -43.86 1.47
N ILE A 253 2.85 -43.74 2.58
CA ILE A 253 2.34 -42.45 3.07
C ILE A 253 3.51 -41.55 3.52
N LYS A 254 4.54 -42.12 4.16
CA LYS A 254 5.75 -41.36 4.51
C LYS A 254 6.47 -40.83 3.28
N ALA A 255 6.55 -41.62 2.20
CA ALA A 255 7.12 -41.16 0.93
C ALA A 255 6.27 -40.04 0.30
N LEU A 256 4.94 -40.10 0.41
CA LEU A 256 4.05 -39.06 -0.05
C LEU A 256 4.21 -37.74 0.75
N HIS A 257 4.29 -37.81 2.09
CA HIS A 257 4.55 -36.62 2.92
C HIS A 257 5.92 -35.98 2.64
N ARG A 258 6.93 -36.76 2.24
CA ARG A 258 8.21 -36.22 1.75
C ARG A 258 8.06 -35.44 0.44
N ARG A 259 7.21 -35.92 -0.48
CA ARG A 259 6.91 -35.20 -1.73
C ARG A 259 6.10 -33.92 -1.46
N GLU A 260 5.15 -33.97 -0.53
CA GLU A 260 4.45 -32.76 -0.05
C GLU A 260 5.44 -31.72 0.49
N ALA A 261 6.40 -32.15 1.32
CA ALA A 261 7.46 -31.29 1.84
C ALA A 261 8.36 -30.74 0.72
N GLU A 262 8.65 -31.53 -0.31
CA GLU A 262 9.41 -31.10 -1.48
C GLU A 262 8.72 -29.96 -2.26
N VAL A 263 7.40 -30.04 -2.46
CA VAL A 263 6.63 -28.93 -3.06
C VAL A 263 6.73 -27.67 -2.20
N LEU A 264 6.57 -27.82 -0.87
CA LEU A 264 6.70 -26.69 0.06
C LEU A 264 8.11 -26.06 0.04
N ARG A 265 9.17 -26.85 -0.15
CA ARG A 265 10.53 -26.31 -0.31
C ARG A 265 10.69 -25.46 -1.57
N HIS A 266 10.14 -25.91 -2.70
CA HIS A 266 10.16 -25.12 -3.93
C HIS A 266 9.37 -23.82 -3.77
N LEU A 267 8.22 -23.89 -3.07
CA LEU A 267 7.44 -22.72 -2.69
C LEU A 267 8.26 -21.74 -1.85
N ILE A 268 8.95 -22.22 -0.81
CA ILE A 268 9.82 -21.43 0.07
C ILE A 268 10.94 -20.73 -0.71
N VAL A 269 11.61 -21.44 -1.64
CA VAL A 269 12.67 -20.85 -2.48
C VAL A 269 12.13 -19.71 -3.33
N LEU A 270 10.94 -19.88 -3.92
CA LEU A 270 10.30 -18.84 -4.72
C LEU A 270 9.93 -17.63 -3.84
N LEU A 271 9.29 -17.85 -2.68
CA LEU A 271 8.92 -16.77 -1.76
C LEU A 271 10.14 -15.99 -1.26
N ASN A 272 11.23 -16.67 -0.92
CA ASN A 272 12.47 -16.02 -0.49
C ASN A 272 13.10 -15.17 -1.62
N THR A 273 13.03 -15.66 -2.86
CA THR A 273 13.52 -14.91 -4.03
C THR A 273 12.65 -13.67 -4.27
N LEU A 274 11.33 -13.81 -4.17
CA LEU A 274 10.38 -12.70 -4.28
C LEU A 274 10.62 -11.64 -3.18
N ALA A 275 10.81 -12.07 -1.93
CA ALA A 275 11.11 -11.16 -0.82
C ALA A 275 12.44 -10.42 -1.04
N MET A 276 13.45 -11.09 -1.58
CA MET A 276 14.73 -10.47 -1.92
C MET A 276 14.56 -9.39 -3.01
N ASP A 277 13.81 -9.67 -4.07
CA ASP A 277 13.54 -8.70 -5.15
C ASP A 277 12.75 -7.49 -4.65
N LEU A 278 11.77 -7.70 -3.75
CA LEU A 278 11.01 -6.62 -3.12
C LEU A 278 11.87 -5.67 -2.29
N ARG A 279 12.97 -6.15 -1.72
CA ARG A 279 13.91 -5.33 -0.94
C ARG A 279 14.86 -4.52 -1.82
N GLN A 280 14.95 -4.81 -3.12
CA GLN A 280 15.89 -4.12 -3.99
C GLN A 280 15.44 -2.66 -4.18
N PRO A 281 16.34 -1.68 -3.96
CA PRO A 281 16.01 -0.27 -4.15
C PRO A 281 15.67 0.06 -5.60
N SER A 282 16.18 -0.73 -6.55
CA SER A 282 15.87 -0.61 -7.98
C SER A 282 14.40 -0.88 -8.31
N LEU A 283 13.61 -1.52 -7.42
CA LEU A 283 12.19 -1.74 -7.68
C LEU A 283 11.40 -0.42 -7.71
N GLY A 284 11.80 0.58 -6.94
CA GLY A 284 11.18 1.91 -7.01
C GLY A 284 11.42 2.62 -8.35
N GLU A 285 12.58 2.38 -8.97
CA GLU A 285 12.99 3.00 -10.24
C GLU A 285 12.54 2.19 -11.46
N LYS A 286 12.73 0.86 -11.44
CA LYS A 286 12.39 -0.06 -12.52
C LYS A 286 10.91 -0.45 -12.53
N GLN A 287 10.23 -0.29 -11.39
CA GLN A 287 8.80 -0.58 -11.20
C GLN A 287 8.39 -2.00 -11.59
N THR A 288 9.34 -2.93 -11.68
CA THR A 288 9.18 -4.29 -12.19
C THR A 288 10.07 -5.26 -11.43
N LEU A 289 9.58 -6.49 -11.22
CA LEU A 289 10.33 -7.59 -10.61
C LEU A 289 11.24 -8.29 -11.64
N ASN A 290 12.19 -9.10 -11.18
CA ASN A 290 12.99 -9.97 -12.05
C ASN A 290 12.16 -11.19 -12.48
N LEU A 291 11.38 -11.02 -13.56
CA LEU A 291 10.42 -12.01 -14.02
C LEU A 291 11.09 -13.29 -14.53
N ASP A 292 12.32 -13.23 -15.06
CA ASP A 292 12.99 -14.40 -15.63
C ASP A 292 13.28 -15.45 -14.56
N THR A 293 13.85 -15.02 -13.43
CA THR A 293 14.19 -15.92 -12.32
C THR A 293 12.92 -16.48 -11.67
N LEU A 294 11.94 -15.61 -11.40
CA LEU A 294 10.66 -16.01 -10.80
C LEU A 294 9.89 -16.97 -11.72
N SER A 295 9.89 -16.76 -13.03
CA SER A 295 9.21 -17.63 -14.00
C SER A 295 9.80 -19.03 -14.07
N LYS A 296 11.12 -19.15 -13.93
CA LYS A 296 11.81 -20.45 -13.91
C LYS A 296 11.43 -21.22 -12.65
N LEU A 297 11.57 -20.58 -11.49
CA LEU A 297 11.21 -21.19 -10.21
C LEU A 297 9.73 -21.59 -10.14
N ASN A 298 8.85 -20.77 -10.73
CA ASN A 298 7.42 -21.08 -10.79
C ASN A 298 7.12 -22.31 -11.67
N ARG A 299 7.80 -22.45 -12.81
CA ARG A 299 7.69 -23.65 -13.66
C ARG A 299 8.18 -24.91 -12.94
N ASP A 300 9.27 -24.78 -12.18
CA ASP A 300 9.81 -25.89 -11.39
C ASP A 300 8.80 -26.30 -10.28
N LEU A 301 8.22 -25.33 -9.56
CA LEU A 301 7.17 -25.56 -8.58
C LEU A 301 5.94 -26.27 -9.17
N ASP A 302 5.49 -25.81 -10.34
CA ASP A 302 4.37 -26.40 -11.07
C ASP A 302 4.65 -27.86 -11.48
N ALA A 303 5.87 -28.14 -11.94
CA ALA A 303 6.27 -29.49 -12.31
C ALA A 303 6.24 -30.44 -11.11
N VAL A 304 6.77 -30.01 -9.96
CA VAL A 304 6.80 -30.82 -8.72
C VAL A 304 5.39 -31.00 -8.15
N SER A 305 4.56 -29.95 -8.12
CA SER A 305 3.15 -30.08 -7.69
C SER A 305 2.35 -31.03 -8.57
N GLY A 306 2.53 -30.94 -9.90
CA GLY A 306 1.89 -31.85 -10.85
C GLY A 306 2.39 -33.30 -10.74
N GLN A 307 3.63 -33.53 -10.29
CA GLN A 307 4.13 -34.88 -9.98
C GLN A 307 3.51 -35.43 -8.69
N LEU A 308 3.35 -34.59 -7.66
CA LEU A 308 2.67 -34.96 -6.42
C LEU A 308 1.23 -35.42 -6.71
N MET A 309 0.44 -34.64 -7.45
CA MET A 309 -0.95 -35.00 -7.81
C MET A 309 -1.02 -36.33 -8.57
N ARG A 310 -0.16 -36.53 -9.58
CA ARG A 310 -0.10 -37.79 -10.33
C ARG A 310 0.32 -39.00 -9.49
N SER A 311 1.09 -38.79 -8.43
CA SER A 311 1.43 -39.86 -7.50
C SER A 311 0.27 -40.18 -6.56
N LEU A 312 -0.44 -39.16 -6.09
CA LEU A 312 -1.63 -39.32 -5.27
C LEU A 312 -2.71 -40.13 -6.01
N GLU A 313 -2.94 -39.85 -7.30
CA GLU A 313 -3.87 -40.59 -8.15
C GLU A 313 -3.45 -42.06 -8.36
N ARG A 314 -2.16 -42.31 -8.60
CA ARG A 314 -1.66 -43.69 -8.77
C ARG A 314 -1.77 -44.50 -7.47
N ASP A 315 -1.36 -43.93 -6.35
CA ASP A 315 -1.32 -44.60 -5.05
C ASP A 315 -2.74 -44.79 -4.47
N THR A 316 -3.73 -43.98 -4.87
CA THR A 316 -5.14 -44.16 -4.52
C THR A 316 -5.86 -45.20 -5.37
N LEU A 317 -5.42 -45.44 -6.61
CA LEU A 317 -6.11 -46.31 -7.58
C LEU A 317 -5.52 -47.73 -7.70
N GLN A 318 -4.23 -47.94 -7.40
CA GLN A 318 -3.54 -49.20 -7.75
C GLN A 318 -3.19 -50.11 -6.57
N ASP A 319 -3.20 -49.63 -5.32
CA ASP A 319 -2.65 -50.41 -4.20
C ASP A 319 -3.73 -51.17 -3.42
N HIS A 320 -3.65 -52.51 -3.38
CA HIS A 320 -4.53 -53.35 -2.54
C HIS A 320 -4.26 -53.15 -1.03
N ASP A 321 -3.08 -52.65 -0.65
CA ASP A 321 -2.77 -52.24 0.73
C ASP A 321 -3.47 -50.93 1.14
N ALA A 322 -3.95 -50.13 0.18
CA ALA A 322 -4.73 -48.92 0.46
C ALA A 322 -6.13 -49.23 1.03
N GLN A 323 -6.63 -50.47 0.85
CA GLN A 323 -7.87 -50.94 1.52
C GLN A 323 -7.73 -51.00 3.04
N ALA A 324 -6.49 -51.09 3.58
CA ALA A 324 -6.22 -51.01 5.01
C ALA A 324 -6.16 -49.57 5.56
N ILE A 325 -6.08 -48.55 4.68
CA ILE A 325 -6.06 -47.14 5.07
C ILE A 325 -7.51 -46.67 5.19
N ALA A 326 -7.98 -46.44 6.43
CA ALA A 326 -9.33 -45.95 6.68
C ALA A 326 -9.65 -44.70 5.82
N ALA A 327 -10.83 -44.66 5.21
CA ALA A 327 -11.26 -43.58 4.30
C ALA A 327 -11.15 -42.15 4.90
N ALA A 328 -11.20 -42.01 6.22
CA ALA A 328 -10.94 -40.73 6.90
C ALA A 328 -9.48 -40.26 6.77
N ARG A 329 -8.51 -41.19 6.79
CA ARG A 329 -7.07 -40.90 6.63
C ARG A 329 -6.75 -40.49 5.20
N MET A 330 -7.31 -41.21 4.22
CA MET A 330 -7.12 -40.86 2.80
C MET A 330 -7.68 -39.46 2.50
N ARG A 331 -8.87 -39.12 3.02
CA ARG A 331 -9.44 -37.77 2.88
C ARG A 331 -8.53 -36.67 3.45
N GLN A 332 -7.86 -36.93 4.58
CA GLN A 332 -6.93 -35.97 5.17
C GLN A 332 -5.71 -35.72 4.27
N ILE A 333 -5.15 -36.78 3.68
CA ILE A 333 -4.00 -36.71 2.79
C ILE A 333 -4.36 -35.96 1.50
N VAL A 334 -5.48 -36.33 0.86
CA VAL A 334 -5.99 -35.66 -0.35
C VAL A 334 -6.23 -34.17 -0.08
N LEU A 335 -6.85 -33.84 1.05
CA LEU A 335 -7.10 -32.44 1.42
C LEU A 335 -5.81 -31.66 1.63
N ARG A 336 -4.79 -32.27 2.25
CA ARG A 336 -3.48 -31.63 2.41
C ARG A 336 -2.79 -31.39 1.07
N ALA A 337 -2.71 -32.42 0.24
CA ALA A 337 -2.10 -32.32 -1.08
C ALA A 337 -2.82 -31.23 -1.92
N SER A 338 -4.16 -31.19 -1.89
CA SER A 338 -4.95 -30.16 -2.56
C SER A 338 -4.66 -28.74 -2.03
N LEU A 339 -4.47 -28.57 -0.72
CA LEU A 339 -4.07 -27.28 -0.14
C LEU A 339 -2.66 -26.86 -0.58
N ILE A 340 -1.72 -27.80 -0.64
CA ILE A 340 -0.35 -27.54 -1.12
C ILE A 340 -0.36 -27.17 -2.61
N ASP A 341 -1.13 -27.88 -3.43
CA ASP A 341 -1.32 -27.54 -4.84
C ASP A 341 -2.01 -26.17 -5.00
N HIS A 342 -2.96 -25.84 -4.12
CA HIS A 342 -3.57 -24.52 -4.13
C HIS A 342 -2.56 -23.41 -3.83
N ALA A 343 -1.62 -23.61 -2.89
CA ALA A 343 -0.53 -22.66 -2.67
C ALA A 343 0.40 -22.52 -3.89
N ALA A 344 0.74 -23.63 -4.56
CA ALA A 344 1.51 -23.58 -5.80
C ALA A 344 0.74 -22.83 -6.91
N SER A 345 -0.56 -23.11 -7.05
CA SER A 345 -1.43 -22.47 -8.03
C SER A 345 -1.69 -20.98 -7.73
N ALA A 346 -1.70 -20.58 -6.47
CA ALA A 346 -1.82 -19.17 -6.08
C ALA A 346 -0.69 -18.32 -6.68
N LEU A 347 0.54 -18.84 -6.72
CA LEU A 347 1.70 -18.20 -7.36
C LEU A 347 1.66 -18.27 -8.89
N ARG A 348 0.98 -19.27 -9.45
CA ARG A 348 0.71 -19.35 -10.89
C ARG A 348 -0.25 -18.25 -11.36
N ASN A 349 -1.26 -17.97 -10.53
CA ASN A 349 -2.37 -17.08 -10.86
C ASN A 349 -2.10 -15.63 -10.45
N CYS A 350 -1.47 -15.41 -9.30
CA CYS A 350 -0.91 -14.12 -8.93
C CYS A 350 0.45 -14.03 -9.60
N LYS A 351 0.50 -13.34 -10.75
CA LYS A 351 1.68 -13.14 -11.57
C LYS A 351 2.24 -11.73 -11.31
N PRO A 352 2.85 -11.45 -10.13
CA PRO A 352 3.35 -10.13 -9.78
C PRO A 352 4.27 -9.61 -10.89
N GLY A 353 3.77 -8.67 -11.69
CA GLY A 353 4.47 -8.10 -12.84
C GLY A 353 4.62 -8.99 -14.09
N MET A 354 4.09 -10.22 -14.14
CA MET A 354 4.10 -11.09 -15.34
C MET A 354 2.79 -11.00 -16.16
N ALA A 355 1.73 -10.37 -15.63
CA ALA A 355 0.52 -10.05 -16.38
C ALA A 355 0.70 -8.79 -17.24
N SER A 356 1.82 -8.66 -17.97
CA SER A 356 1.88 -7.68 -19.05
C SER A 356 1.05 -8.20 -20.23
N SER A 357 -0.22 -7.81 -20.31
CA SER A 357 -0.90 -7.75 -21.60
C SER A 357 -1.46 -6.35 -21.78
N THR A 358 -0.63 -5.53 -22.43
CA THR A 358 -0.93 -4.29 -23.15
C THR A 358 -1.51 -3.11 -22.35
N PRO A 359 -0.81 -1.96 -22.27
CA PRO A 359 -1.51 -0.73 -21.95
C PRO A 359 -2.58 -0.51 -23.01
N VAL A 360 -3.85 -0.46 -22.60
CA VAL A 360 -4.92 0.08 -23.45
C VAL A 360 -4.62 1.56 -23.57
N THR A 361 -3.95 1.96 -24.65
CA THR A 361 -3.95 3.34 -25.12
C THR A 361 -5.40 3.72 -25.37
N ALA A 362 -5.92 4.64 -24.56
CA ALA A 362 -7.13 5.41 -24.85
C ALA A 362 -6.79 6.89 -24.70
#